data_AF-A0A2V8YJM0-F1
#
_entry.id   AF-A0A2V8YJM0-F1
#
_cell.length_a   1.000
_cell.length_b   1.000
_cell.length_c   1.000
_cell.angle_alpha   90.00
_cell.angle_beta   90.00
_cell.angle_gamma   90.00
#
_symmetry.space_group_name_H-M   'P 1'
#
loop_
_entity.id
_entity.type
_entity.pdbx_description
1 polymer ?
#
loop_
_entity_poly.entity_id
_entity_poly.type
_entity_poly.pdbx_seq_one_letter_code
_entity_poly.pdbx_strand_id
1 'polypeptide(L)'
;MVVASVTGNPFLDAIFGGSSGPIRAGQRNEFHAGLQQAFGRYLVVDGDYLWKYTHNGYDFSDLLNTPIFFPIGWHNSKISGFNARVSVPNFHGFTVLTVMGHASARYFQPQVGGLGTSDGPVFSIDHDQNFQQTSHVQYQARKRAPWVAFNWRYDSGLVAGAVPFATDTTTPVDLTGLSADQ
;
A
#
# COMPACT_ATOMS: atom_id res chain seq x y z
N MET A 1 -6.54 23.36 7.75
CA MET A 1 -5.62 22.87 8.79
C MET A 1 -6.48 22.34 9.92
N VAL A 2 -6.59 21.01 10.06
CA VAL A 2 -7.23 20.43 11.26
C VAL A 2 -6.16 20.43 12.33
N VAL A 3 -6.33 21.28 13.34
CA VAL A 3 -5.48 21.28 14.53
C VAL A 3 -6.24 20.49 15.59
N ALA A 4 -5.78 19.29 15.87
CA ALA A 4 -6.09 18.65 17.13
C ALA A 4 -4.88 18.92 18.02
N SER A 5 -5.03 19.80 19.00
CA SER A 5 -4.02 20.05 20.04
C SER A 5 -4.63 19.64 21.37
N VAL A 6 -3.95 18.71 22.05
CA VAL A 6 -4.26 18.30 23.41
C VAL A 6 -3.36 18.98 24.44
N THR A 7 -2.39 19.78 23.97
CA THR A 7 -1.39 20.44 24.81
C THR A 7 -2.05 21.21 25.95
N GLY A 8 -1.72 20.83 27.18
CA GLY A 8 -2.18 21.51 28.40
C GLY A 8 -3.49 20.97 28.97
N ASN A 9 -4.08 19.91 28.40
CA ASN A 9 -5.17 19.17 29.01
C ASN A 9 -4.64 17.81 29.53
N PRO A 10 -4.48 17.62 30.85
CA PRO A 10 -3.86 16.42 31.41
C PRO A 10 -4.63 15.13 31.14
N PHE A 11 -5.96 15.21 30.93
CA PHE A 11 -6.78 14.04 30.58
C PHE A 11 -6.55 13.62 29.12
N LEU A 12 -6.49 14.59 28.20
CA LEU A 12 -6.23 14.31 26.79
C LEU A 12 -4.76 13.92 26.58
N ASP A 13 -3.81 14.52 27.29
CA ASP A 13 -2.41 14.09 27.28
C ASP A 13 -2.24 12.65 27.77
N ALA A 14 -3.00 12.23 28.79
CA ALA A 14 -2.99 10.85 29.28
C ALA A 14 -3.60 9.85 28.30
N ILE A 15 -4.61 10.26 27.50
CA ILE A 15 -5.24 9.40 26.48
C ILE A 15 -4.39 9.30 25.22
N PHE A 16 -3.76 10.41 24.80
CA PHE A 16 -3.09 10.53 23.50
C PHE A 16 -1.55 10.57 23.61
N GLY A 17 -0.97 10.29 24.78
CA GLY A 17 0.49 10.23 24.94
C GLY A 17 1.20 11.58 24.79
N GLY A 18 0.51 12.69 25.05
CA GLY A 18 1.09 14.03 25.18
C GLY A 18 1.67 14.68 23.91
N SER A 19 1.63 14.01 22.75
CA SER A 19 2.10 14.59 21.49
C SER A 19 0.91 14.92 20.60
N SER A 20 0.75 16.20 20.29
CA SER A 20 -0.20 16.64 19.29
C SER A 20 0.32 17.86 18.56
N GLY A 21 0.08 17.91 17.26
CA GLY A 21 0.67 18.94 16.42
C GLY A 21 -0.11 19.14 15.13
N PRO A 22 -0.02 20.35 14.56
CA PRO A 22 -0.65 20.63 13.28
C PRO A 22 -0.06 19.70 12.23
N ILE A 23 -0.93 19.08 11.44
CA ILE A 23 -0.46 18.30 10.29
C ILE A 23 0.02 19.28 9.23
N ARG A 24 1.34 19.29 9.01
CA ARG A 24 2.01 20.16 8.04
C ARG A 24 1.77 19.66 6.63
N ALA A 25 2.13 20.43 5.61
CA ALA A 25 2.12 19.94 4.23
C ALA A 25 3.22 18.91 4.00
N GLY A 26 2.93 17.85 3.24
CA GLY A 26 3.91 16.85 2.80
C GLY A 26 4.62 17.28 1.53
N GLN A 27 5.87 16.84 1.35
CA GLN A 27 6.64 17.05 0.11
C GLN A 27 7.11 15.70 -0.43
N ARG A 28 6.89 15.44 -1.72
CA ARG A 28 7.20 14.14 -2.35
C ARG A 28 8.09 14.30 -3.57
N ASN A 29 9.13 13.49 -3.62
CA ASN A 29 9.85 13.20 -4.85
C ASN A 29 9.34 11.86 -5.40
N GLU A 30 9.00 11.84 -6.68
CA GLU A 30 8.46 10.67 -7.38
C GLU A 30 9.23 10.48 -8.69
N PHE A 31 9.76 9.28 -8.87
CA PHE A 31 10.53 8.89 -10.04
C PHE A 31 9.95 7.62 -10.64
N HIS A 32 9.95 7.57 -11.97
CA HIS A 32 9.52 6.42 -12.76
C HIS A 32 10.59 6.08 -13.77
N ALA A 33 10.82 4.79 -13.95
CA ALA A 33 11.69 4.27 -15.00
C ALA A 33 11.01 3.07 -15.64
N GLY A 34 10.70 3.19 -16.93
CA GLY A 34 9.98 2.15 -17.65
C GLY A 34 10.60 1.82 -19.01
N LEU A 35 10.28 0.62 -19.48
CA LEU A 35 10.66 0.11 -20.79
C LEU A 35 9.47 -0.56 -21.44
N GLN A 36 9.36 -0.42 -22.76
CA GLN A 36 8.40 -1.13 -23.56
C GLN A 36 9.11 -1.76 -24.74
N GLN A 37 8.87 -3.05 -24.96
CA GLN A 37 9.45 -3.81 -26.05
C GLN A 37 8.37 -4.61 -26.78
N ALA A 38 8.30 -4.42 -28.10
CA ALA A 38 7.54 -5.29 -28.97
C ALA A 38 8.45 -6.39 -29.52
N PHE A 39 8.01 -7.64 -29.46
CA PHE A 39 8.66 -8.80 -30.05
C PHE A 39 7.92 -9.18 -31.34
N GLY A 40 8.17 -8.39 -32.39
CA GLY A 40 7.47 -8.49 -33.67
C GLY A 40 5.97 -8.22 -33.52
N ARG A 41 5.16 -9.02 -34.21
CA ARG A 41 3.69 -8.91 -34.18
C ARG A 41 3.00 -9.77 -33.11
N TYR A 42 3.78 -10.47 -32.30
CA TYR A 42 3.28 -11.55 -31.45
C TYR A 42 3.08 -11.15 -29.99
N LEU A 43 3.90 -10.22 -29.50
CA LEU A 43 3.97 -9.92 -28.08
C LEU A 43 4.44 -8.48 -27.86
N VAL A 44 3.82 -7.78 -26.93
CA VAL A 44 4.29 -6.50 -26.39
C VAL A 44 4.38 -6.64 -24.88
N VAL A 45 5.54 -6.28 -24.34
CA VAL A 45 5.79 -6.22 -22.90
C VAL A 45 6.11 -4.78 -22.54
N ASP A 46 5.44 -4.28 -21.52
CA ASP A 46 5.75 -3.02 -20.87
C ASP A 46 5.98 -3.24 -19.37
N GLY A 47 6.90 -2.46 -18.81
CA GLY A 47 7.21 -2.45 -17.40
C GLY A 47 7.60 -1.06 -16.94
N ASP A 48 7.21 -0.71 -15.72
CA ASP A 48 7.51 0.54 -15.03
C ASP A 48 7.94 0.22 -13.60
N TYR A 49 9.00 0.86 -13.14
CA TYR A 49 9.38 0.88 -11.73
C TYR A 49 9.15 2.28 -11.16
N LEU A 50 8.39 2.34 -10.08
CA LEU A 50 8.10 3.57 -9.36
C LEU A 50 8.90 3.62 -8.05
N TRP A 51 9.36 4.82 -7.73
CA TRP A 51 9.94 5.14 -6.43
C TRP A 51 9.41 6.48 -5.96
N LYS A 52 8.88 6.51 -4.75
CA LYS A 52 8.33 7.69 -4.10
C LYS A 52 8.96 7.84 -2.73
N TYR A 53 9.37 9.05 -2.40
CA TYR A 53 9.83 9.38 -1.05
C TYR A 53 9.18 10.69 -0.60
N THR A 54 8.46 10.61 0.51
CA THR A 54 7.65 11.70 1.04
C THR A 54 8.24 12.14 2.38
N HIS A 55 8.40 13.44 2.58
CA HIS A 55 8.59 14.05 3.89
C HIS A 55 7.21 14.45 4.43
N ASN A 56 6.97 14.20 5.72
CA ASN A 56 5.68 14.45 6.36
C ASN A 56 4.56 13.68 5.63
N GLY A 57 4.68 12.35 5.63
CA GLY A 57 3.75 11.43 4.98
C GLY A 57 2.45 11.32 5.78
N TYR A 58 1.31 11.43 5.10
CA TYR A 58 -0.01 11.44 5.73
C TYR A 58 -0.60 10.05 5.85
N ASP A 59 -1.22 9.79 7.00
CA ASP A 59 -1.98 8.58 7.25
C ASP A 59 -3.20 8.87 8.13
N PHE A 60 -3.96 7.84 8.46
CA PHE A 60 -4.99 7.90 9.50
C PHE A 60 -4.68 6.89 10.60
N SER A 61 -4.98 7.27 11.84
CA SER A 61 -5.06 6.35 12.97
C SER A 61 -6.52 6.22 13.37
N ASP A 62 -6.85 5.10 14.00
CA ASP A 62 -8.11 4.98 14.70
C ASP A 62 -7.99 5.43 16.17
N LEU A 63 -9.13 5.79 16.74
CA LEU A 63 -9.23 6.10 18.16
C LEU A 63 -9.55 4.83 18.92
N LEU A 64 -8.59 4.29 19.66
CA LEU A 64 -8.81 3.17 20.59
C LEU A 64 -9.53 1.97 19.93
N ASN A 65 -9.16 1.61 18.70
CA ASN A 65 -9.81 0.52 17.95
C ASN A 65 -11.32 0.72 17.72
N THR A 66 -11.74 1.98 17.57
CA THR A 66 -13.11 2.34 17.20
C THR A 66 -13.18 2.78 15.73
N PRO A 67 -14.37 2.79 15.09
CA PRO A 67 -14.53 3.31 13.72
C PRO A 67 -14.28 4.83 13.54
N ILE A 68 -13.75 5.51 14.56
CA ILE A 68 -13.45 6.95 14.54
C ILE A 68 -12.00 7.12 14.10
N PHE A 69 -11.81 7.60 12.87
CA PHE A 69 -10.49 7.86 12.30
C PHE A 69 -10.11 9.33 12.42
N PHE A 70 -8.84 9.60 12.68
CA PHE A 70 -8.29 10.94 12.65
C PHE A 70 -6.97 10.98 11.87
N PRO A 71 -6.66 12.10 11.22
CA PRO A 71 -5.46 12.19 10.40
C PRO A 71 -4.22 12.28 11.30
N ILE A 72 -3.13 11.66 10.85
CA ILE A 72 -1.80 11.71 11.44
C ILE A 72 -0.74 11.99 10.38
N GLY A 73 0.48 12.28 10.80
CA GLY A 73 1.62 12.46 9.91
C GLY A 73 2.87 11.78 10.44
N TRP A 74 3.61 11.12 9.56
CA TRP A 74 4.88 10.44 9.83
C TRP A 74 6.05 11.23 9.27
N HIS A 75 7.22 11.19 9.92
CA HIS A 75 8.39 11.96 9.50
C HIS A 75 8.75 11.73 8.03
N ASN A 76 8.77 10.48 7.57
CA ASN A 76 8.90 10.14 6.16
C ASN A 76 8.04 8.95 5.75
N SER A 77 7.82 8.82 4.43
CA SER A 77 7.34 7.59 3.82
C SER A 77 8.13 7.23 2.57
N LYS A 78 8.23 5.94 2.27
CA LYS A 78 8.80 5.43 1.03
C LYS A 78 7.83 4.43 0.42
N ILE A 79 7.52 4.63 -0.86
CA ILE A 79 6.73 3.68 -1.66
C ILE A 79 7.56 3.30 -2.87
N SER A 80 7.76 2.01 -3.09
CA SER A 80 8.42 1.53 -4.29
C SER A 80 7.72 0.30 -4.82
N GLY A 81 7.76 0.12 -6.13
CA GLY A 81 7.00 -0.95 -6.75
C GLY A 81 7.26 -1.05 -8.23
N PHE A 82 6.66 -2.07 -8.84
CA PHE A 82 6.64 -2.20 -10.28
C PHE A 82 5.21 -2.40 -10.77
N ASN A 83 5.00 -1.99 -12.01
CA ASN A 83 3.87 -2.40 -12.82
C ASN A 83 4.41 -3.06 -14.09
N ALA A 84 3.71 -4.05 -14.58
CA ALA A 84 4.02 -4.67 -15.85
C ALA A 84 2.75 -5.05 -16.59
N ARG A 85 2.80 -4.95 -17.91
CA ARG A 85 1.78 -5.49 -18.78
C ARG A 85 2.39 -6.32 -19.90
N VAL A 86 1.69 -7.39 -20.20
CA VAL A 86 2.01 -8.31 -21.28
C VAL A 86 0.77 -8.40 -22.15
N SER A 87 0.92 -8.18 -23.45
CA SER A 87 -0.19 -8.31 -24.39
C SER A 87 0.19 -9.01 -25.67
N VAL A 88 -0.71 -9.86 -26.14
CA VAL A 88 -0.66 -10.48 -27.46
C VAL A 88 -1.63 -9.69 -28.35
N PRO A 89 -1.13 -8.90 -29.32
CA PRO A 89 -1.97 -8.31 -30.35
C PRO A 89 -2.76 -9.42 -31.06
N ASN A 90 -3.90 -9.09 -31.68
CA ASN A 90 -4.73 -10.11 -32.32
C ASN A 90 -3.90 -10.98 -33.29
N PHE A 91 -3.70 -12.23 -32.88
CA PHE A 91 -2.92 -13.20 -33.62
C PHE A 91 -3.84 -14.37 -33.97
N HIS A 92 -4.30 -14.39 -35.22
CA HIS A 92 -5.27 -15.38 -35.71
C HIS A 92 -6.52 -15.53 -34.83
N GLY A 93 -7.05 -14.41 -34.34
CA GLY A 93 -8.23 -14.40 -33.48
C GLY A 93 -7.94 -14.58 -32.00
N PHE A 94 -6.69 -14.83 -31.61
CA PHE A 94 -6.26 -14.94 -30.22
C PHE A 94 -5.72 -13.60 -29.70
N THR A 95 -6.16 -13.20 -28.51
CA THR A 95 -5.66 -12.00 -27.81
C THR A 95 -5.47 -12.31 -26.34
N VAL A 96 -4.41 -11.75 -25.76
CA VAL A 96 -4.11 -11.85 -24.32
C VAL A 96 -3.78 -10.47 -23.80
N LEU A 97 -4.26 -10.16 -22.61
CA LEU A 97 -3.83 -9.02 -21.82
C LEU A 97 -3.62 -9.47 -20.38
N THR A 98 -2.42 -9.33 -19.87
CA THR A 98 -2.10 -9.48 -18.45
C THR A 98 -1.55 -8.16 -17.95
N VAL A 99 -2.10 -7.66 -16.86
CA VAL A 99 -1.57 -6.54 -16.08
C VAL A 99 -1.24 -7.04 -14.69
N MET A 100 -0.09 -6.64 -14.15
CA MET A 100 0.37 -7.06 -12.85
C MET A 100 1.17 -5.96 -12.17
N GLY A 101 1.21 -5.98 -10.84
CA GLY A 101 1.98 -5.01 -10.08
C GLY A 101 2.25 -5.45 -8.66
N HIS A 102 3.22 -4.76 -8.07
CA HIS A 102 3.65 -4.90 -6.69
C HIS A 102 3.96 -3.50 -6.16
N ALA A 103 3.59 -3.22 -4.92
CA ALA A 103 4.07 -2.05 -4.19
C ALA A 103 4.41 -2.45 -2.75
N SER A 104 5.47 -1.85 -2.22
CA SER A 104 5.80 -1.88 -0.81
C SER A 104 5.84 -0.44 -0.31
N ALA A 105 5.10 -0.19 0.78
CA ALA A 105 4.99 1.11 1.41
C ALA A 105 5.47 1.02 2.86
N ARG A 106 6.32 1.96 3.27
CA ARG A 106 6.88 2.03 4.63
C ARG A 106 6.83 3.43 5.18
N TYR A 107 6.52 3.56 6.47
CA TYR A 107 6.65 4.80 7.22
C TYR A 107 7.86 4.77 8.15
N PHE A 108 8.41 5.96 8.35
CA PHE A 108 9.55 6.20 9.22
C PHE A 108 9.07 7.09 10.37
N GLN A 109 9.28 6.60 11.57
CA GLN A 109 8.97 7.31 12.82
C GLN A 109 9.96 8.48 13.04
N PRO A 110 9.64 9.47 13.88
CA PRO A 110 8.45 9.57 14.74
C PRO A 110 7.18 10.00 14.00
N GLN A 111 6.03 9.87 14.67
CA GLN A 111 4.83 10.63 14.33
C GLN A 111 5.09 12.13 14.56
N VAL A 112 4.82 12.96 13.55
CA VAL A 112 5.13 14.41 13.53
C VAL A 112 3.88 15.30 13.41
N GLY A 113 2.69 14.71 13.32
CA GLY A 113 1.43 15.47 13.27
C GLY A 113 0.21 14.61 13.60
N GLY A 114 -0.89 15.27 13.96
CA GLY A 114 -2.12 14.61 14.41
C GLY A 114 -2.15 14.42 15.92
N LEU A 115 -3.02 13.51 16.38
CA LEU A 115 -3.11 13.09 17.79
C LEU A 115 -2.29 11.82 18.00
N GLY A 116 -1.66 11.67 19.16
CA GLY A 116 -0.87 10.48 19.46
C GLY A 116 0.62 10.74 19.41
N THR A 117 1.37 9.81 19.98
CA THR A 117 2.82 9.72 19.86
C THR A 117 3.18 8.30 19.50
N SER A 118 4.02 8.15 18.48
CA SER A 118 4.58 6.87 18.10
C SER A 118 6.04 7.11 17.74
N ASP A 119 6.92 6.39 18.45
CA ASP A 119 8.35 6.34 18.21
C ASP A 119 8.80 4.87 18.21
N GLY A 120 9.78 4.54 17.37
CA GLY A 120 10.10 3.14 17.07
C GLY A 120 10.64 2.87 15.66
N PRO A 121 10.73 1.59 15.26
CA PRO A 121 11.34 1.21 14.00
C PRO A 121 10.45 1.52 12.79
N VAL A 122 11.06 1.45 11.60
CA VAL A 122 10.34 1.50 10.31
C VAL A 122 9.35 0.34 10.23
N PHE A 123 8.13 0.62 9.78
CA PHE A 123 7.08 -0.38 9.62
C PHE A 123 6.48 -0.33 8.21
N SER A 124 5.91 -1.46 7.78
CA SER A 124 5.12 -1.56 6.55
C SER A 124 3.67 -1.21 6.85
N ILE A 125 2.99 -0.58 5.91
CA ILE A 125 1.58 -0.19 6.06
C ILE A 125 0.69 -1.33 5.58
N ASP A 126 -0.37 -1.59 6.32
CA ASP A 126 -1.44 -2.56 6.05
C ASP A 126 -2.13 -2.39 4.68
N HIS A 127 -1.95 -1.27 3.98
CA HIS A 127 -2.55 -1.01 2.67
C HIS A 127 -1.72 -1.54 1.48
N ASP A 128 -0.67 -2.32 1.70
CA ASP A 128 0.17 -2.85 0.63
C ASP A 128 -0.40 -4.16 0.04
N GLN A 129 -1.01 -4.05 -1.14
CA GLN A 129 -1.27 -5.23 -1.96
C GLN A 129 0.07 -5.75 -2.52
N ASN A 130 0.67 -6.73 -1.85
CA ASN A 130 2.02 -7.20 -2.18
C ASN A 130 2.12 -7.68 -3.65
N PHE A 131 1.14 -8.41 -4.16
CA PHE A 131 1.08 -8.70 -5.60
C PHE A 131 -0.36 -8.74 -6.09
N GLN A 132 -0.59 -8.14 -7.25
CA GLN A 132 -1.87 -8.19 -7.95
C GLN A 132 -1.65 -8.51 -9.42
N GLN A 133 -2.57 -9.28 -9.99
CA GLN A 133 -2.56 -9.64 -11.40
C GLN A 133 -3.99 -9.80 -11.91
N THR A 134 -4.25 -9.24 -13.09
CA THR A 134 -5.47 -9.53 -13.86
C THR A 134 -5.06 -9.99 -15.25
N SER A 135 -5.67 -11.06 -15.73
CA SER A 135 -5.43 -11.64 -17.05
C SER A 135 -6.73 -11.85 -17.80
N HIS A 136 -6.75 -11.45 -19.05
CA HIS A 136 -7.85 -11.62 -19.99
C HIS A 136 -7.34 -12.37 -21.22
N VAL A 137 -8.00 -13.45 -21.57
CA VAL A 137 -7.72 -14.25 -22.76
C VAL A 137 -8.98 -14.34 -23.58
N GLN A 138 -8.90 -14.04 -24.87
CA GLN A 138 -10.04 -14.16 -25.79
C GLN A 138 -9.61 -14.87 -27.07
N TYR A 139 -10.52 -15.70 -27.59
CA TYR A 139 -10.40 -16.32 -28.90
C TYR A 139 -11.64 -16.07 -29.76
N GLN A 140 -11.42 -15.62 -31.00
CA GLN A 140 -12.45 -15.41 -32.01
C GLN A 140 -11.97 -15.93 -33.37
N ALA A 141 -12.42 -17.11 -33.77
CA ALA A 141 -11.91 -17.81 -34.97
C ALA A 141 -12.08 -17.03 -36.28
N ARG A 142 -13.10 -16.18 -36.40
CA ARG A 142 -13.39 -15.34 -37.58
C ARG A 142 -14.03 -14.03 -37.15
N LYS A 143 -13.87 -12.96 -37.95
CA LYS A 143 -14.38 -11.61 -37.65
C LYS A 143 -15.87 -11.52 -37.26
N ARG A 144 -16.70 -12.47 -37.72
CA ARG A 144 -18.15 -12.54 -37.44
C ARG A 144 -18.56 -13.77 -36.63
N ALA A 145 -17.61 -14.61 -36.22
CA ALA A 145 -17.91 -15.75 -35.37
C ALA A 145 -18.12 -15.28 -33.92
N PRO A 146 -18.86 -16.04 -33.11
CA PRO A 146 -18.83 -15.87 -31.65
C PRO A 146 -17.39 -15.93 -31.13
N TRP A 147 -17.17 -15.26 -30.02
CA TRP A 147 -15.91 -15.31 -29.29
C TRP A 147 -16.13 -16.00 -27.94
N VAL A 148 -15.04 -16.55 -27.39
CA VAL A 148 -14.99 -17.06 -26.02
C VAL A 148 -13.88 -16.32 -25.30
N ALA A 149 -14.10 -16.00 -24.03
CA ALA A 149 -13.09 -15.35 -23.21
C ALA A 149 -13.03 -15.94 -21.81
N PHE A 150 -11.87 -15.79 -21.19
CA PHE A 150 -11.58 -16.18 -19.83
C PHE A 150 -10.92 -15.00 -19.11
N ASN A 151 -11.39 -14.72 -17.89
CA ASN A 151 -10.83 -13.72 -17.01
C ASN A 151 -10.29 -14.40 -15.76
N TRP A 152 -9.09 -14.02 -15.36
CA TRP A 152 -8.45 -14.44 -14.13
C TRP A 152 -8.00 -13.22 -13.35
N ARG A 153 -8.27 -13.23 -12.04
CA ARG A 153 -7.78 -12.22 -11.10
C ARG A 153 -7.12 -12.93 -9.93
N TYR A 154 -5.95 -12.43 -9.55
CA TYR A 154 -5.22 -12.86 -8.37
C TYR A 154 -4.75 -11.64 -7.59
N ASP A 155 -5.00 -11.68 -6.29
CA ASP A 155 -4.51 -10.72 -5.31
C ASP A 155 -3.89 -11.53 -4.15
N SER A 156 -2.66 -11.22 -3.76
CA SER A 156 -1.96 -11.89 -2.64
C SER A 156 -2.51 -11.57 -1.25
N GLY A 157 -3.48 -10.66 -1.14
CA GLY A 157 -3.88 -10.04 0.14
C GLY A 157 -2.96 -8.89 0.57
N LEU A 158 -3.41 -8.20 1.62
CA LEU A 158 -2.76 -7.06 2.26
C LEU A 158 -1.80 -7.56 3.36
N VAL A 159 -0.78 -6.78 3.75
CA VAL A 159 -0.01 -7.09 4.97
C VAL A 159 -0.93 -7.02 6.18
N ALA A 160 -0.99 -8.12 6.92
CA ALA A 160 -1.44 -8.09 8.30
C ALA A 160 -0.24 -7.74 9.17
N GLY A 161 -0.42 -6.79 10.08
CA GLY A 161 0.55 -6.41 11.10
C GLY A 161 1.20 -7.59 11.80
N ALA A 162 2.37 -7.34 12.42
CA ALA A 162 3.07 -8.37 13.17
C ALA A 162 2.21 -8.81 14.37
N VAL A 163 1.53 -9.96 14.24
CA VAL A 163 0.75 -10.53 15.35
C VAL A 163 1.73 -11.26 16.27
N PRO A 164 1.89 -10.82 17.53
CA PRO A 164 2.73 -11.53 18.48
C PRO A 164 2.15 -12.93 18.72
N PHE A 165 3.02 -13.93 18.73
CA PHE A 165 2.65 -15.32 18.98
C PHE A 165 3.64 -15.95 19.95
N ALA A 166 3.16 -16.89 20.77
CA ALA A 166 4.02 -17.66 21.65
C ALA A 166 4.63 -18.83 20.87
N THR A 167 5.92 -19.08 21.04
CA THR A 167 6.61 -20.25 20.47
C THR A 167 6.34 -21.54 21.25
N ASP A 168 5.69 -21.44 22.40
CA ASP A 168 5.33 -22.55 23.28
C ASP A 168 4.03 -22.24 24.05
N THR A 169 3.51 -23.20 24.81
CA THR A 169 2.23 -23.07 25.53
C THR A 169 2.35 -22.40 26.91
N THR A 170 3.54 -21.94 27.28
CA THR A 170 3.86 -21.43 28.63
C THR A 170 4.27 -19.95 28.63
N THR A 171 4.74 -19.43 27.49
CA THR A 171 5.16 -18.04 27.33
C THR A 171 3.94 -17.16 27.07
N PRO A 172 3.60 -16.19 27.95
CA PRO A 172 2.55 -15.22 27.68
C PRO A 172 2.88 -14.40 26.43
N VAL A 173 1.91 -14.25 25.54
CA VAL A 173 2.03 -13.38 24.37
C VAL A 173 1.98 -11.93 24.82
N ASP A 174 3.02 -11.16 24.53
CA ASP A 174 3.01 -9.72 24.73
C ASP A 174 2.16 -9.05 23.64
N LEU A 175 0.98 -8.57 24.03
CA LEU A 175 0.04 -7.90 23.13
C LEU A 175 0.24 -6.38 23.10
N THR A 176 1.19 -5.83 23.85
CA THR A 176 1.35 -4.37 23.98
C THR A 176 1.85 -3.69 22.71
N GLY A 177 2.41 -4.45 21.77
CA GLY A 177 2.82 -3.98 20.45
C GLY A 177 1.73 -4.07 19.36
N LEU A 178 0.55 -4.60 19.67
CA LEU A 178 -0.57 -4.58 18.72
C LEU A 178 -1.17 -3.17 18.71
N SER A 179 -0.94 -2.46 17.62
CA SER A 179 -1.60 -1.19 17.33
C SER A 179 -2.50 -1.37 16.12
N ALA A 180 -3.56 -0.57 16.05
CA ALA A 180 -4.57 -0.71 15.00
C ALA A 180 -4.11 -0.18 13.62
N ASP A 181 -2.92 0.41 13.56
CA ASP A 181 -2.23 0.85 12.35
C ASP A 181 -1.29 -0.24 11.76
N GLN A 182 -1.38 -1.48 12.26
CA GLN A 182 -0.66 -2.65 11.77
C GLN A 182 -1.59 -3.75 11.25
#